data_AF-A0A7W0TJQ3-F1
#
_entry.id   AF-A0A7W0TJQ3-F1
#
_cell.length_a   1.000
_cell.length_b   1.000
_cell.length_c   1.000
_cell.angle_alpha   90.00
_cell.angle_beta   90.00
_cell.angle_gamma   90.00
#
_symmetry.space_group_name_H-M   'P 1'
#
loop_
_entity.id
_entity.type
_entity.pdbx_description
1 polymer ?
#
loop_
_entity_poly.entity_id
_entity_poly.type
_entity_poly.pdbx_seq_one_letter_code
_entity_poly.pdbx_strand_id
1 'polypeptide(L)'
;MGRPLDENELVERARAGDAGAYAALVRGHEEIAFRTAYLICGNASDAEDAAQEGFVKAHRALRRFRSGEPLRPWLLTIVANEARNRRRSAGRRAALVLRAAGEERLAGE
;
A
#
# COMPACT_ATOMS: atom_id res chain seq x y z
N MET A 1 24.92 -4.62 -22.11
CA MET A 1 23.78 -4.74 -21.18
C MET A 1 24.30 -4.49 -19.77
N GLY A 2 23.92 -3.37 -19.15
CA GLY A 2 24.34 -3.06 -17.78
C GLY A 2 23.79 -4.10 -16.80
N ARG A 3 24.58 -4.47 -15.79
CA ARG A 3 24.15 -5.36 -14.71
C ARG A 3 22.84 -4.83 -14.11
N PRO A 4 21.84 -5.68 -13.78
CA PRO A 4 20.69 -5.23 -13.00
C PRO A 4 21.24 -4.54 -11.75
N LEU A 5 20.84 -3.28 -11.54
CA LEU A 5 21.25 -2.53 -10.36
C LEU A 5 20.81 -3.32 -9.13
N ASP A 6 21.70 -3.44 -8.14
CA ASP A 6 21.36 -4.06 -6.86
C ASP A 6 20.21 -3.27 -6.19
N GLU A 7 19.36 -3.95 -5.43
CA GLU A 7 18.22 -3.30 -4.75
C GLU A 7 18.68 -2.15 -3.86
N ASN A 8 19.84 -2.31 -3.20
CA ASN A 8 20.46 -1.25 -2.42
C ASN A 8 20.86 -0.04 -3.26
N GLU A 9 21.41 -0.26 -4.45
CA GLU A 9 21.80 0.82 -5.35
C GLU A 9 20.58 1.60 -5.86
N LEU A 10 19.49 0.88 -6.19
CA LEU A 10 18.22 1.50 -6.54
C LEU A 10 17.65 2.33 -5.38
N VAL A 11 17.76 1.85 -4.14
CA VAL A 11 17.35 2.59 -2.94
C VAL A 11 18.15 3.88 -2.77
N GLU A 12 19.48 3.84 -2.89
CA GLU A 12 20.31 5.04 -2.73
C GLU A 12 20.06 6.07 -3.85
N ARG A 13 19.89 5.62 -5.10
CA ARG A 13 19.52 6.51 -6.20
C ARG A 13 18.14 7.13 -6.00
N ALA A 14 17.15 6.32 -5.60
CA ALA A 14 15.80 6.81 -5.33
C ALA A 14 15.79 7.85 -4.19
N ARG A 15 16.62 7.67 -3.16
CA ARG A 15 16.80 8.68 -2.09
C ARG A 15 17.40 9.99 -2.58
N ALA A 16 18.28 9.92 -3.58
CA ALA A 16 18.85 11.09 -4.24
C ALA A 16 17.87 11.80 -5.20
N GLY A 17 16.64 11.28 -5.35
CA GLY A 17 15.59 11.88 -6.19
C GLY A 17 15.47 11.25 -7.57
N ASP A 18 16.15 10.14 -7.85
CA ASP A 18 16.02 9.41 -9.11
C ASP A 18 14.67 8.67 -9.18
N ALA A 19 13.70 9.29 -9.88
CA ALA A 19 12.38 8.72 -10.09
C ALA A 19 12.42 7.39 -10.88
N GLY A 20 13.39 7.21 -11.78
CA GLY A 20 13.56 5.98 -12.54
C GLY A 20 14.00 4.81 -11.66
N ALA A 21 14.90 5.07 -10.71
CA ALA A 21 15.31 4.10 -9.71
C ALA A 21 14.15 3.71 -8.80
N TYR A 22 13.35 4.69 -8.34
CA TYR A 22 12.17 4.39 -7.54
C TYR A 22 11.14 3.56 -8.32
N ALA A 23 10.89 3.88 -9.59
CA ALA A 23 9.99 3.10 -10.44
C ALA A 23 10.46 1.65 -10.63
N ALA A 24 11.77 1.41 -10.67
CA ALA A 24 12.31 0.05 -10.71
C ALA A 24 12.04 -0.72 -9.40
N LEU A 25 12.17 -0.07 -8.24
CA LEU A 25 11.79 -0.66 -6.96
C LEU A 25 10.30 -1.01 -6.90
N VAL A 26 9.43 -0.12 -7.40
CA VAL A 26 7.98 -0.37 -7.48
C VAL A 26 7.69 -1.61 -8.32
N ARG A 27 8.22 -1.69 -9.55
CA ARG A 27 8.03 -2.86 -10.43
C ARG A 27 8.50 -4.16 -9.79
N GLY A 28 9.60 -4.13 -9.04
CA GLY A 28 10.10 -5.31 -8.33
C GLY A 28 9.18 -5.81 -7.20
N HIS A 29 8.26 -4.98 -6.71
CA HIS A 29 7.45 -5.26 -5.53
C HIS A 29 5.93 -5.16 -5.74
N GLU A 30 5.46 -4.68 -6.90
CA GLU A 30 4.04 -4.40 -7.14
C GLU A 30 3.16 -5.63 -6.94
N GLU A 31 3.59 -6.79 -7.43
CA GLU A 31 2.82 -8.03 -7.32
C GLU A 31 2.68 -8.49 -5.86
N ILE A 32 3.78 -8.50 -5.11
CA ILE A 32 3.75 -8.93 -3.70
C ILE A 32 3.04 -7.91 -2.81
N ALA A 33 3.15 -6.62 -3.11
CA ALA A 33 2.41 -5.57 -2.44
C ALA A 33 0.90 -5.74 -2.68
N PHE A 34 0.48 -5.93 -3.92
CA PHE A 34 -0.92 -6.19 -4.28
C PHE A 34 -1.44 -7.44 -3.58
N ARG A 35 -0.75 -8.59 -3.67
CA ARG A 35 -1.16 -9.83 -3.01
C ARG A 35 -1.31 -9.65 -1.49
N THR A 36 -0.37 -8.93 -0.87
CA THR A 36 -0.42 -8.62 0.57
C THR A 36 -1.66 -7.79 0.91
N ALA A 37 -1.92 -6.74 0.14
CA ALA A 37 -3.08 -5.89 0.33
C ALA A 37 -4.40 -6.64 0.08
N TYR A 38 -4.43 -7.51 -0.94
CA TYR A 38 -5.59 -8.33 -1.30
C TYR A 38 -6.00 -9.28 -0.17
N LEU A 39 -5.03 -9.97 0.46
CA LEU A 39 -5.29 -10.83 1.61
C LEU A 39 -5.89 -10.07 2.80
N ILE A 40 -5.60 -8.77 2.92
CA ILE A 40 -6.13 -7.93 4.00
C ILE A 40 -7.49 -7.36 3.64
N CYS A 41 -7.65 -6.77 2.45
CA CYS A 41 -8.85 -6.06 2.02
C CYS A 41 -9.97 -6.99 1.53
N GLY A 42 -9.62 -8.15 0.96
CA GLY A 42 -10.58 -9.13 0.43
C GLY A 42 -11.18 -8.77 -0.93
N ASN A 43 -10.73 -7.69 -1.58
CA ASN A 43 -11.14 -7.30 -2.94
C ASN A 43 -10.00 -6.59 -3.68
N ALA A 44 -10.04 -6.62 -5.02
CA ALA A 44 -8.97 -6.10 -5.86
C ALA A 44 -8.87 -4.56 -5.83
N SER A 45 -10.00 -3.85 -5.87
CA SER A 45 -10.01 -2.38 -5.90
C SER A 45 -9.37 -1.76 -4.66
N ASP A 46 -9.76 -2.19 -3.45
CA ASP A 46 -9.14 -1.71 -2.22
C ASP A 46 -7.66 -2.14 -2.10
N ALA A 47 -7.29 -3.27 -2.72
CA ALA A 47 -5.91 -3.76 -2.70
C ALA A 47 -4.98 -2.96 -3.62
N GLU A 48 -5.44 -2.64 -4.84
CA GLU A 48 -4.74 -1.74 -5.77
C GLU A 48 -4.50 -0.38 -5.12
N ASP A 49 -5.55 0.21 -4.57
CA ASP A 49 -5.45 1.51 -3.94
C ASP A 49 -4.55 1.49 -2.68
N ALA A 50 -4.56 0.41 -1.89
CA ALA A 50 -3.69 0.25 -0.73
C ALA A 50 -2.22 0.11 -1.15
N ALA A 51 -1.94 -0.67 -2.20
CA ALA A 51 -0.60 -0.84 -2.73
C ALA A 51 -0.06 0.49 -3.27
N GLN A 52 -0.85 1.22 -4.07
CA GLN A 52 -0.47 2.52 -4.61
C GLN A 52 -0.18 3.55 -3.50
N GLU A 53 -1.09 3.73 -2.54
CA GLU A 53 -0.88 4.63 -1.40
C GLU A 53 0.34 4.19 -0.57
N GLY A 54 0.53 2.87 -0.41
CA GLY A 54 1.68 2.28 0.25
C GLY A 54 3.00 2.66 -0.42
N PHE A 55 3.08 2.60 -1.75
CA PHE A 55 4.24 3.07 -2.51
C PHE A 55 4.44 4.59 -2.34
N VAL A 56 3.40 5.41 -2.50
CA VAL A 56 3.52 6.87 -2.29
C VAL A 56 4.08 7.21 -0.91
N LYS A 57 3.60 6.52 0.14
CA LYS A 57 4.11 6.68 1.51
C LYS A 57 5.53 6.15 1.67
N ALA A 58 5.86 5.02 1.06
CA ALA A 58 7.21 4.48 1.04
C ALA A 58 8.19 5.46 0.39
N HIS A 59 7.86 6.07 -0.75
CA HIS A 59 8.68 7.09 -1.39
C HIS A 59 9.00 8.26 -0.45
N ARG A 60 7.97 8.80 0.24
CA ARG A 60 8.13 9.89 1.21
C ARG A 60 8.96 9.48 2.43
N ALA A 61 8.88 8.21 2.84
CA ALA A 61 9.61 7.67 3.98
C ALA A 61 11.01 7.16 3.63
N LEU A 62 11.34 6.98 2.35
CA LEU A 62 12.56 6.31 1.88
C LEU A 62 13.85 6.99 2.36
N ARG A 63 13.83 8.31 2.52
CA ARG A 63 14.96 9.08 3.09
C ARG A 63 15.30 8.68 4.54
N ARG A 64 14.36 8.09 5.27
CA ARG A 64 14.52 7.63 6.67
C ARG A 64 14.65 6.11 6.78
N PHE A 65 14.55 5.38 5.67
CA PHE A 65 14.87 3.95 5.65
C PHE A 65 16.30 3.76 6.17
N ARG A 66 16.66 2.62 6.76
CA ARG A 66 18.05 2.38 7.19
C ARG A 66 18.76 1.58 6.11
N SER A 67 19.92 2.06 5.65
CA SER A 67 20.73 1.32 4.67
C SER A 67 21.16 -0.03 5.25
N GLY A 68 21.14 -1.07 4.44
CA GLY A 68 21.45 -2.45 4.85
C GLY A 68 20.27 -3.22 5.46
N GLU A 69 19.14 -2.58 5.76
CA GLU A 69 17.91 -3.30 6.09
C GLU A 69 17.26 -3.86 4.81
N PRO A 70 16.54 -4.99 4.89
CA PRO A 70 15.78 -5.50 3.75
C PRO A 70 14.61 -4.56 3.38
N LEU A 71 14.50 -4.17 2.11
CA LEU A 71 13.45 -3.26 1.63
C LEU A 71 12.06 -3.89 1.71
N ARG A 72 11.94 -5.15 1.29
CA ARG A 72 10.65 -5.85 1.15
C ARG A 72 9.82 -5.88 2.44
N PRO A 73 10.33 -6.34 3.61
CA PRO A 73 9.54 -6.35 4.85
C PRO A 73 9.12 -4.95 5.31
N TRP A 74 10.00 -3.95 5.13
CA TRP A 74 9.69 -2.56 5.46
C TRP A 74 8.56 -2.01 4.58
N LEU A 75 8.66 -2.20 3.26
CA LEU A 75 7.63 -1.79 2.31
C LEU A 75 6.29 -2.49 2.59
N LEU A 76 6.30 -3.80 2.79
CA LEU A 76 5.09 -4.58 3.04
C LEU A 76 4.41 -4.18 4.37
N THR A 77 5.17 -3.69 5.34
CA THR A 77 4.59 -3.12 6.57
C THR A 77 3.76 -1.88 6.26
N ILE A 78 4.26 -0.99 5.40
CA ILE A 78 3.53 0.21 4.96
C ILE A 78 2.27 -0.19 4.19
N VAL A 79 2.39 -1.08 3.22
CA VAL A 79 1.25 -1.58 2.42
C VAL A 79 0.19 -2.25 3.30
N ALA A 80 0.61 -3.10 4.24
CA ALA A 80 -0.32 -3.76 5.16
C ALA A 80 -1.03 -2.76 6.08
N ASN A 81 -0.37 -1.68 6.48
CA ASN A 81 -1.00 -0.59 7.23
C ASN A 81 -2.09 0.10 6.41
N GLU A 82 -1.82 0.43 5.14
CA GLU A 82 -2.80 1.02 4.24
C GLU A 82 -4.00 0.10 4.00
N ALA A 83 -3.75 -1.18 3.74
CA ALA A 83 -4.82 -2.16 3.55
C ALA A 83 -5.70 -2.30 4.80
N ARG A 84 -5.10 -2.36 6.00
CA ARG A 84 -5.86 -2.39 7.27
C ARG A 84 -6.67 -1.11 7.47
N ASN A 85 -6.12 0.05 7.12
CA ASN A 85 -6.85 1.33 7.20
C ASN A 85 -8.05 1.36 6.26
N ARG A 86 -7.90 0.85 5.03
CA ARG A 86 -8.99 0.74 4.06
C ARG A 86 -10.07 -0.21 4.52
N ARG A 87 -9.72 -1.45 4.92
CA ARG A 87 -10.69 -2.42 5.45
C ARG A 87 -11.49 -1.85 6.62
N ARG A 88 -10.83 -1.21 7.59
CA ARG A 88 -11.52 -0.58 8.73
C ARG A 88 -12.48 0.51 8.27
N SER A 89 -12.10 1.31 7.28
CA SER A 89 -12.93 2.41 6.77
C SER A 89 -14.13 1.90 5.96
N ALA A 90 -13.95 0.84 5.17
CA ALA A 90 -15.04 0.15 4.49
C ALA A 90 -16.05 -0.44 5.48
N GLY A 91 -15.59 -1.12 6.54
CA GLY A 91 -16.45 -1.65 7.59
C GLY A 91 -17.26 -0.56 8.31
N ARG A 92 -16.66 0.59 8.61
CA ARG A 92 -17.40 1.73 9.19
C ARG A 92 -18.47 2.28 8.24
N ARG A 93 -18.17 2.41 6.94
CA ARG A 93 -19.16 2.85 5.94
C ARG A 93 -20.33 1.88 5.83
N ALA A 94 -20.05 0.58 5.75
CA ALA A 94 -21.09 -0.45 5.69
C ALA A 94 -21.99 -0.43 6.93
N ALA A 95 -21.41 -0.27 8.12
CA ALA A 95 -22.18 -0.15 9.37
C ALA A 95 -23.13 1.06 9.36
N LEU A 96 -22.68 2.22 8.86
CA LEU A 96 -23.54 3.42 8.76
C LEU A 96 -24.71 3.20 7.79
N VAL A 97 -24.46 2.59 6.63
CA VAL A 97 -25.52 2.27 5.65
C VAL A 97 -26.56 1.33 6.26
N LEU A 98 -26.13 0.29 6.98
CA LEU A 98 -27.05 -0.65 7.64
C LEU A 98 -27.90 0.02 8.74
N ARG A 99 -27.34 1.01 9.45
CA ARG A 99 -28.07 1.78 10.46
C ARG A 99 -29.15 2.65 9.83
N ALA A 100 -28.79 3.42 8.80
CA ALA A 100 -29.73 4.27 8.07
C ALA A 100 -30.89 3.46 7.47
N ALA A 101 -30.60 2.32 6.83
CA ALA A 101 -31.64 1.44 6.29
C ALA A 101 -32.56 0.84 7.37
N GLY A 102 -32.04 0.62 8.58
CA GLY A 102 -32.85 0.19 9.73
C GLY A 102 -33.79 1.28 10.24
N GLU A 103 -33.31 2.53 10.29
CA GLU A 103 -34.10 3.70 10.70
C GLU A 103 -35.23 4.00 9.70
N GLU A 104 -34.94 3.94 8.39
CA GLU A 104 -35.95 4.13 7.33
C GLU A 104 -37.06 3.09 7.39
N ARG A 105 -36.72 1.82 7.66
CA ARG A 105 -37.72 0.75 7.81
C ARG A 105 -38.63 0.95 9.02
N LEU A 106 -38.10 1.46 10.13
CA LEU A 106 -38.88 1.75 11.34
C LEU A 106 -39.76 3.01 11.19
N ALA A 107 -39.40 3.94 10.31
CA ALA A 107 -40.16 5.17 10.07
C ALA A 107 -41.26 5.02 8.99
N GLY A 108 -41.25 3.92 8.24
CA GLY A 108 -42.23 3.61 7.19
C GLY A 108 -43.38 2.69 7.64
N GLU A 109 -43.39 2.25 8.90
CA GLU A 109 -44.47 1.51 9.57
C GLU A 109 -45.29 2.43 10.48
#